data_AF-A0ABD7JML2-F1
#
_entry.id   AF-A0ABD7JML2-F1
#
_cell.length_a   1.000
_cell.length_b   1.000
_cell.length_c   1.000
_cell.angle_alpha   90.00
_cell.angle_beta   90.00
_cell.angle_gamma   90.00
#
_symmetry.space_group_name_H-M   'P 1'
#
loop_
_entity.id
_entity.type
_entity.pdbx_description
1 polymer ?
#
loop_
_entity_poly.entity_id
_entity_poly.type
_entity_poly.pdbx_seq_one_letter_code
_entity_poly.pdbx_strand_id
1 'polypeptide(L)'
;MTITKKGFIGILSLTAAVLLAACSGNTNQGGNTSSSQNTQGQTSQSAQNQTSQSSAASSSNQPSSSSNAGQATNLDGRYQATDHDGDQHVLEINGTTGTWTETEVDGSKEIKQVQVDSANQRLIVGDDVKSYRQNGNQLIVDELDDDPDTLTFTKQ
;
A
#
# COMPACT_ATOMS: atom_id res chain seq x y z
N MET A 1 14.68 -49.07 -4.95
CA MET A 1 15.20 -48.72 -3.61
C MET A 1 14.16 -47.87 -2.92
N THR A 2 13.55 -48.40 -1.87
CA THR A 2 12.58 -47.71 -1.02
C THR A 2 13.34 -47.02 0.10
N ILE A 3 13.30 -45.69 0.17
CA ILE A 3 13.79 -44.93 1.33
C ILE A 3 12.65 -44.03 1.78
N THR A 4 11.84 -44.57 2.69
CA THR A 4 10.88 -43.82 3.49
C THR A 4 11.65 -43.17 4.65
N LYS A 5 11.63 -41.83 4.73
CA LYS A 5 12.15 -41.10 5.90
C LYS A 5 11.03 -40.28 6.50
N LYS A 6 10.50 -40.78 7.62
CA LYS A 6 9.51 -40.11 8.47
C LYS A 6 10.22 -39.00 9.24
N GLY A 7 9.87 -37.75 8.99
CA GLY A 7 10.33 -36.57 9.73
C GLY A 7 9.23 -36.06 10.66
N PHE A 8 9.59 -35.86 11.93
CA PHE A 8 8.70 -35.59 13.06
C PHE A 8 8.08 -34.17 13.00
N ILE A 9 6.78 -34.09 13.30
CA ILE A 9 6.03 -32.85 13.52
C ILE A 9 6.35 -32.35 14.94
N GLY A 10 7.04 -31.21 15.04
CA GLY A 10 7.22 -30.49 16.29
C GLY A 10 6.15 -29.40 16.42
N ILE A 11 5.23 -29.56 17.37
CA ILE A 11 4.26 -28.54 17.77
C ILE A 11 4.92 -27.61 18.81
N LEU A 12 5.20 -26.37 18.42
CA LEU A 12 5.66 -25.32 19.33
C LEU A 12 4.47 -24.46 19.75
N SER A 13 3.83 -24.81 20.87
CA SER A 13 2.75 -24.03 21.46
C SER A 13 3.33 -22.81 22.20
N LEU A 14 3.24 -21.62 21.59
CA LEU A 14 3.47 -20.36 22.30
C LEU A 14 2.15 -19.87 22.90
N THR A 15 1.99 -20.05 24.21
CA THR A 15 0.94 -19.41 24.98
C THR A 15 1.51 -18.11 25.59
N ALA A 16 1.07 -16.97 25.11
CA ALA A 16 1.30 -15.68 25.75
C ALA A 16 -0.06 -15.13 26.20
N ALA A 17 -0.33 -15.22 27.50
CA ALA A 17 -1.44 -14.55 28.14
C ALA A 17 -0.96 -13.21 28.69
N VAL A 18 -1.48 -12.10 28.16
CA VAL A 18 -1.41 -10.80 28.81
C VAL A 18 -2.80 -10.18 28.77
N LEU A 19 -3.43 -10.08 29.94
CA LEU A 19 -4.61 -9.27 30.19
C LEU A 19 -4.17 -8.11 31.08
N LEU A 20 -4.37 -6.87 30.64
CA LEU A 20 -4.64 -5.75 31.55
C LEU A 20 -5.63 -4.78 30.91
N ALA A 21 -6.69 -4.52 31.66
CA ALA A 21 -7.76 -3.57 31.38
C ALA A 21 -7.37 -2.15 31.82
N ALA A 22 -7.88 -1.14 31.12
CA ALA A 22 -8.22 0.14 31.74
C ALA A 22 -9.48 0.71 31.06
N CYS A 23 -10.51 0.87 31.88
CA CYS A 23 -11.78 1.49 31.54
C CYS A 23 -11.71 3.02 31.63
N SER A 24 -12.40 3.67 30.69
CA SER A 24 -13.29 4.85 30.82
C SER A 24 -12.85 6.15 31.50
N GLY A 25 -13.11 7.26 30.77
CA GLY A 25 -13.40 8.62 31.26
C GLY A 25 -13.64 9.56 30.07
N ASN A 26 -14.85 9.67 29.52
CA ASN A 26 -15.96 10.59 29.87
C ASN A 26 -15.70 12.08 29.55
N THR A 27 -16.36 12.56 28.49
CA THR A 27 -17.12 13.83 28.34
C THR A 27 -16.47 15.17 28.71
N ASN A 28 -16.33 16.06 27.72
CA ASN A 28 -16.67 17.50 27.75
C ASN A 28 -16.71 17.99 26.28
N GLN A 29 -17.84 18.29 25.64
CA GLN A 29 -18.79 19.41 25.78
C GLN A 29 -18.20 20.83 25.66
N GLY A 30 -18.78 21.60 24.72
CA GLY A 30 -18.80 23.07 24.67
C GLY A 30 -17.59 23.68 23.94
N GLY A 31 -17.71 24.65 23.04
CA GLY A 31 -18.82 25.54 22.71
C GLY A 31 -18.27 26.95 22.42
N ASN A 32 -18.72 27.53 21.31
CA ASN A 32 -18.92 28.96 21.02
C ASN A 32 -17.74 29.97 20.94
N THR A 33 -17.70 30.61 19.76
CA THR A 33 -17.73 32.07 19.52
C THR A 33 -16.54 32.95 19.94
N SER A 34 -15.89 33.53 18.94
CA SER A 34 -15.61 34.98 18.80
C SER A 34 -15.04 35.22 17.38
N SER A 35 -15.82 35.70 16.41
CA SER A 35 -16.04 37.11 16.08
C SER A 35 -14.78 37.91 15.74
N SER A 36 -14.54 38.12 14.43
CA SER A 36 -13.88 39.28 13.83
C SER A 36 -14.38 39.39 12.38
N GLN A 37 -15.41 40.20 12.14
CA GLN A 37 -15.32 41.54 11.53
C GLN A 37 -15.10 41.54 10.00
N ASN A 38 -16.24 41.61 9.32
CA ASN A 38 -16.58 42.40 8.15
C ASN A 38 -15.50 43.39 7.64
N THR A 39 -15.12 43.28 6.36
CA THR A 39 -15.02 44.45 5.47
C THR A 39 -15.35 44.05 4.02
N GLN A 40 -16.44 44.63 3.56
CA GLN A 40 -17.00 44.83 2.24
C GLN A 40 -16.02 45.34 1.17
N GLY A 41 -16.15 44.86 -0.09
CA GLY A 41 -15.47 45.51 -1.22
C GLY A 41 -15.48 44.80 -2.58
N GLN A 42 -16.51 45.08 -3.36
CA GLN A 42 -16.52 45.27 -4.84
C GLN A 42 -16.35 44.10 -5.83
N THR A 43 -17.47 43.89 -6.52
CA THR A 43 -17.72 43.50 -7.92
C THR A 43 -16.71 44.03 -8.95
N SER A 44 -16.36 43.21 -9.95
CA SER A 44 -16.37 43.56 -11.40
C SER A 44 -16.08 42.34 -12.29
N GLN A 45 -16.63 42.41 -13.49
CA GLN A 45 -16.86 41.36 -14.47
C GLN A 45 -15.67 41.07 -15.41
N SER A 46 -15.78 39.90 -16.04
CA SER A 46 -15.56 39.60 -17.48
C SER A 46 -14.17 39.30 -18.08
N ALA A 47 -14.19 38.15 -18.78
CA ALA A 47 -13.68 37.85 -20.13
C ALA A 47 -12.24 37.34 -20.36
N GLN A 48 -12.20 36.12 -20.94
CA GLN A 48 -11.33 35.60 -22.02
C GLN A 48 -10.02 36.36 -22.34
N ASN A 49 -8.89 35.66 -22.44
CA ASN A 49 -8.46 34.92 -23.65
C ASN A 49 -7.05 34.30 -23.46
N GLN A 50 -6.74 33.34 -24.34
CA GLN A 50 -5.51 32.54 -24.46
C GLN A 50 -4.18 33.32 -24.64
N THR A 51 -3.04 32.72 -24.24
CA THR A 51 -1.91 32.27 -25.13
C THR A 51 -0.53 32.32 -24.45
N SER A 52 0.13 31.15 -24.42
CA SER A 52 1.56 30.75 -24.52
C SER A 52 2.74 31.37 -23.72
N GLN A 53 3.50 30.41 -23.14
CA GLN A 53 4.96 30.17 -23.17
C GLN A 53 5.96 30.84 -22.18
N SER A 54 6.62 29.94 -21.41
CA SER A 54 8.01 29.91 -20.88
C SER A 54 8.47 31.04 -19.93
N SER A 55 9.24 30.86 -18.85
CA SER A 55 10.07 29.78 -18.29
C SER A 55 10.58 30.20 -16.89
N ALA A 56 11.23 29.27 -16.17
CA ALA A 56 12.20 29.44 -15.07
C ALA A 56 11.71 29.21 -13.61
N ALA A 57 12.17 28.08 -13.08
CA ALA A 57 12.68 27.77 -11.74
C ALA A 57 11.94 28.30 -10.50
N SER A 58 11.46 27.37 -9.65
CA SER A 58 11.83 27.23 -8.22
C SER A 58 10.93 26.20 -7.51
N SER A 59 11.57 25.19 -6.92
CA SER A 59 11.14 24.41 -5.74
C SER A 59 9.69 23.91 -5.66
N SER A 60 9.49 22.62 -5.96
CA SER A 60 8.39 21.86 -5.36
C SER A 60 8.89 20.48 -4.94
N ASN A 61 9.02 20.27 -3.62
CA ASN A 61 8.84 18.97 -3.01
C ASN A 61 7.51 18.40 -3.53
N GLN A 62 7.59 17.51 -4.51
CA GLN A 62 6.48 16.68 -4.92
C GLN A 62 6.55 15.42 -4.08
N PRO A 63 5.65 15.19 -3.11
CA PRO A 63 5.07 13.87 -3.06
C PRO A 63 4.29 13.74 -4.38
N SER A 64 4.70 12.82 -5.23
CA SER A 64 3.89 12.35 -6.35
C SER A 64 2.72 11.54 -5.80
N SER A 65 1.90 12.14 -4.95
CA SER A 65 0.58 11.61 -4.63
C SER A 65 -0.31 11.94 -5.83
N SER A 66 -0.18 11.16 -6.90
CA SER A 66 -1.30 10.99 -7.82
C SER A 66 -2.48 10.61 -6.93
N SER A 67 -3.49 11.46 -6.89
CA SER A 67 -4.75 11.20 -6.21
C SER A 67 -5.38 9.96 -6.83
N ASN A 68 -4.99 8.79 -6.34
CA ASN A 68 -5.56 7.49 -6.68
C ASN A 68 -6.91 7.35 -5.96
N ALA A 69 -7.79 8.32 -6.14
CA ALA A 69 -9.16 8.21 -5.68
C ALA A 69 -9.88 7.22 -6.63
N GLY A 70 -9.89 5.93 -6.27
CA GLY A 70 -10.70 4.91 -6.95
C GLY A 70 -9.97 3.70 -7.54
N GLN A 71 -8.71 3.44 -7.19
CA GLN A 71 -8.02 2.19 -7.56
C GLN A 71 -8.83 0.99 -7.02
N ALA A 72 -9.02 -0.05 -7.84
CA ALA A 72 -10.08 -1.03 -7.64
C ALA A 72 -9.98 -1.74 -6.29
N THR A 73 -11.13 -1.94 -5.65
CA THR A 73 -11.25 -2.63 -4.36
C THR A 73 -11.02 -4.14 -4.45
N ASN A 74 -11.05 -4.70 -5.66
CA ASN A 74 -10.87 -6.13 -5.88
C ASN A 74 -9.48 -6.39 -6.48
N LEU A 75 -8.58 -6.89 -5.63
CA LEU A 75 -7.25 -7.37 -6.02
C LEU A 75 -7.21 -8.89 -6.18
N ASP A 76 -8.35 -9.60 -6.16
CA ASP A 76 -8.38 -11.06 -6.17
C ASP A 76 -7.71 -11.61 -7.42
N GLY A 77 -6.83 -12.57 -7.24
CA GLY A 77 -6.20 -13.29 -8.34
C GLY A 77 -4.76 -13.66 -8.06
N ARG A 78 -4.15 -14.29 -9.07
CA ARG A 78 -2.75 -14.69 -9.05
C ARG A 78 -1.97 -13.77 -9.98
N TYR A 79 -0.87 -13.25 -9.47
CA TYR A 79 -0.04 -12.22 -10.08
C TYR A 79 1.40 -12.74 -10.14
N GLN A 80 2.11 -12.47 -11.24
CA GLN A 80 3.52 -12.85 -11.37
C GLN A 80 4.39 -11.69 -11.81
N ALA A 81 5.60 -11.62 -11.25
CA ALA A 81 6.67 -10.70 -11.62
C ALA A 81 8.01 -11.43 -11.63
N THR A 82 9.00 -10.84 -12.30
CA THR A 82 10.40 -11.22 -12.20
C THR A 82 11.17 -9.95 -11.90
N ASP A 83 12.05 -9.99 -10.90
CA ASP A 83 12.88 -8.85 -10.53
C ASP A 83 14.13 -8.72 -11.41
N HIS A 84 15.05 -7.84 -11.03
CA HIS A 84 16.30 -7.63 -11.76
C HIS A 84 17.28 -8.80 -11.62
N ASP A 85 17.28 -9.48 -10.48
CA ASP A 85 18.20 -10.57 -10.15
C ASP A 85 17.74 -11.91 -10.76
N GLY A 86 16.50 -11.95 -11.25
CA GLY A 86 15.90 -13.08 -11.95
C GLY A 86 14.95 -13.90 -11.08
N ASP A 87 14.71 -13.43 -9.86
CA ASP A 87 13.88 -14.10 -8.88
C ASP A 87 12.40 -13.97 -9.28
N GLN A 88 11.68 -15.07 -9.09
CA GLN A 88 10.27 -15.16 -9.49
C GLN A 88 9.39 -14.83 -8.30
N HIS A 89 8.56 -13.80 -8.45
CA HIS A 89 7.56 -13.44 -7.44
C HIS A 89 6.17 -13.89 -7.89
N VAL A 90 5.45 -14.51 -6.97
CA VAL A 90 4.03 -14.87 -7.12
C VAL A 90 3.25 -14.26 -5.97
N LEU A 91 2.31 -13.38 -6.31
CA LEU A 91 1.37 -12.78 -5.36
C LEU A 91 -0.02 -13.36 -5.63
N GLU A 92 -0.59 -14.05 -4.64
CA GLU A 92 -1.93 -14.60 -4.72
C GLU A 92 -2.82 -13.93 -3.67
N ILE A 93 -3.87 -13.23 -4.10
CA ILE A 93 -4.78 -12.47 -3.24
C ILE A 93 -6.19 -13.04 -3.33
N ASN A 94 -6.83 -13.16 -2.16
CA ASN A 94 -8.25 -13.47 -2.01
C ASN A 94 -8.86 -12.61 -0.90
N GLY A 95 -9.77 -11.72 -1.27
CA GLY A 95 -10.34 -10.69 -0.42
C GLY A 95 -9.28 -9.72 0.08
N THR A 96 -9.12 -9.65 1.40
CA THR A 96 -8.16 -8.77 2.06
C THR A 96 -6.88 -9.49 2.50
N THR A 97 -6.68 -10.73 2.05
CA THR A 97 -5.56 -11.59 2.45
C THR A 97 -4.89 -12.22 1.24
N GLY A 98 -3.68 -12.73 1.40
CA GLY A 98 -2.96 -13.39 0.33
C GLY A 98 -1.64 -14.00 0.78
N THR A 99 -0.87 -14.45 -0.21
CA THR A 99 0.51 -14.91 -0.03
C THR A 99 1.41 -14.30 -1.08
N TRP A 100 2.65 -14.01 -0.68
CA TRP A 100 3.73 -13.60 -1.54
C TRP A 100 4.79 -14.68 -1.49
N THR A 101 5.09 -15.29 -2.63
CA THR A 101 6.16 -16.29 -2.76
C THR A 101 7.26 -15.72 -3.62
N GLU A 102 8.47 -15.69 -3.10
CA GLU A 102 9.69 -15.42 -3.83
C GLU A 102 10.39 -16.74 -4.12
N THR A 103 10.96 -16.87 -5.30
CA THR A 103 11.72 -18.05 -5.70
C THR A 103 13.01 -17.60 -6.33
N GLU A 104 14.11 -17.85 -5.62
CA GLU A 104 15.45 -17.52 -6.10
C GLU A 104 15.81 -18.36 -7.33
N VAL A 105 16.82 -17.92 -8.07
CA VAL A 105 17.36 -18.63 -9.25
C VAL A 105 17.78 -20.08 -8.92
N ASP A 106 18.22 -20.36 -7.69
CA ASP A 106 18.60 -21.71 -7.25
C ASP A 106 17.40 -22.62 -6.88
N GLY A 107 16.19 -22.04 -6.87
CA GLY A 107 14.93 -22.70 -6.56
C GLY A 107 14.54 -22.67 -5.09
N SER A 108 15.32 -22.03 -4.22
CA SER A 108 14.93 -21.72 -2.85
C SER A 108 13.65 -20.86 -2.85
N LYS A 109 12.87 -20.93 -1.76
CA LYS A 109 11.58 -20.24 -1.67
C LYS A 109 11.40 -19.59 -0.32
N GLU A 110 11.01 -18.33 -0.34
CA GLU A 110 10.43 -17.64 0.80
C GLU A 110 8.93 -17.41 0.55
N ILE A 111 8.12 -17.61 1.59
CA ILE A 111 6.67 -17.38 1.53
C ILE A 111 6.29 -16.47 2.69
N LYS A 112 5.76 -15.29 2.37
CA LYS A 112 5.23 -14.32 3.32
C LYS A 112 3.71 -14.21 3.20
N GLN A 113 3.04 -14.01 4.33
CA GLN A 113 1.61 -13.70 4.35
C GLN A 113 1.37 -12.28 3.87
N VAL A 114 0.25 -12.03 3.20
CA VAL A 114 -0.14 -10.70 2.71
C VAL A 114 -1.46 -10.27 3.32
N GLN A 115 -1.52 -9.03 3.80
CA GLN A 115 -2.76 -8.34 4.11
C GLN A 115 -2.93 -7.15 3.16
N VAL A 116 -4.14 -6.97 2.65
CA VAL A 116 -4.49 -5.87 1.74
C VAL A 116 -5.23 -4.80 2.51
N ASP A 117 -4.65 -3.60 2.56
CA ASP A 117 -5.30 -2.38 3.02
C ASP A 117 -5.64 -1.52 1.81
N SER A 118 -6.80 -1.82 1.20
CA SER A 118 -7.26 -1.13 0.00
C SER A 118 -7.69 0.31 0.26
N ALA A 119 -8.04 0.65 1.51
CA ALA A 119 -8.39 2.01 1.90
C ALA A 119 -7.16 2.94 1.83
N ASN A 120 -5.98 2.41 2.18
CA ASN A 120 -4.73 3.15 2.18
C ASN A 120 -3.80 2.80 1.00
N GLN A 121 -4.23 1.92 0.09
CA GLN A 121 -3.44 1.41 -1.04
C GLN A 121 -2.12 0.79 -0.61
N ARG A 122 -2.21 -0.07 0.41
CA ARG A 122 -1.05 -0.77 0.99
C ARG A 122 -1.20 -2.27 0.93
N LEU A 123 -0.08 -2.94 0.73
CA LEU A 123 0.09 -4.36 1.02
C LEU A 123 0.99 -4.48 2.24
N ILE A 124 0.64 -5.34 3.19
CA ILE A 124 1.49 -5.71 4.30
C ILE A 124 1.98 -7.12 4.02
N VAL A 125 3.26 -7.28 3.69
CA VAL A 125 3.90 -8.54 3.29
C VAL A 125 4.81 -9.01 4.43
N GLY A 126 4.36 -9.99 5.21
CA GLY A 126 4.99 -10.29 6.49
C GLY A 126 4.83 -9.10 7.44
N ASP A 127 5.93 -8.45 7.77
CA ASP A 127 6.02 -7.21 8.53
C ASP A 127 6.32 -5.96 7.67
N ASP A 128 6.64 -6.15 6.39
CA ASP A 128 6.97 -5.10 5.45
C ASP A 128 5.70 -4.43 4.92
N VAL A 129 5.65 -3.09 4.89
CA VAL A 129 4.53 -2.36 4.31
C VAL A 129 4.96 -1.81 2.95
N LYS A 130 4.18 -2.10 1.92
CA LYS A 130 4.41 -1.69 0.53
C LYS A 130 3.24 -0.86 0.02
N SER A 131 3.50 0.04 -0.92
CA SER A 131 2.42 0.74 -1.63
C SER A 131 2.08 -0.01 -2.92
N TYR A 132 0.84 0.09 -3.39
CA TYR A 132 0.46 -0.51 -4.67
C TYR A 132 -0.37 0.41 -5.55
N ARG A 133 -0.28 0.19 -6.85
CA ARG A 133 -1.08 0.85 -7.89
C ARG A 133 -1.55 -0.19 -8.88
N GLN A 134 -2.84 -0.15 -9.26
CA GLN A 134 -3.34 -0.99 -10.35
C GLN A 134 -3.31 -0.23 -11.68
N ASN A 135 -2.99 -0.96 -12.75
CA ASN A 135 -3.07 -0.48 -14.12
C ASN A 135 -3.54 -1.62 -15.04
N GLY A 136 -4.86 -1.72 -15.24
CA GLY A 136 -5.46 -2.83 -15.97
C GLY A 136 -5.16 -4.18 -15.29
N ASN A 137 -4.47 -5.07 -16.00
CA ASN A 137 -4.05 -6.37 -15.47
C ASN A 137 -2.73 -6.32 -14.68
N GLN A 138 -2.12 -5.13 -14.55
CA GLN A 138 -0.90 -4.96 -13.78
C GLN A 138 -1.19 -4.48 -12.37
N LEU A 139 -0.40 -4.99 -11.43
CA LEU A 139 -0.29 -4.50 -10.07
C LEU A 139 1.16 -4.08 -9.85
N ILE A 140 1.39 -2.77 -9.79
CA ILE A 140 2.71 -2.20 -9.49
C ILE A 140 2.83 -2.08 -7.99
N VAL A 141 3.86 -2.68 -7.42
CA VAL A 141 4.15 -2.67 -5.98
C VAL A 141 5.48 -1.95 -5.79
N ASP A 142 5.45 -0.89 -4.99
CA ASP A 142 6.62 -0.07 -4.67
C ASP A 142 6.93 -0.19 -3.17
N GLU A 143 8.21 -0.15 -2.81
CA GLU A 143 8.61 0.03 -1.41
C GLU A 143 8.15 1.40 -0.88
N LEU A 144 8.13 1.55 0.45
CA LEU A 144 7.71 2.81 1.09
C LEU A 144 8.86 3.77 1.38
N ASP A 145 10.08 3.27 1.43
CA ASP A 145 11.30 4.07 1.42
C ASP A 145 11.66 4.50 -0.01
N ASP A 146 12.76 5.25 -0.14
CA ASP A 146 13.23 5.76 -1.43
C ASP A 146 13.95 4.68 -2.28
N ASP A 147 13.75 3.39 -1.95
CA ASP A 147 14.35 2.29 -2.68
C ASP A 147 13.66 2.07 -4.03
N PRO A 148 14.42 1.95 -5.14
CA PRO A 148 13.87 1.89 -6.48
C PRO A 148 13.31 0.52 -6.88
N ASP A 149 13.18 -0.41 -5.94
CA ASP A 149 12.81 -1.80 -6.19
C ASP A 149 11.30 -1.94 -6.39
N THR A 150 10.83 -1.42 -7.52
CA THR A 150 9.45 -1.55 -7.98
C THR A 150 9.24 -2.89 -8.68
N LEU A 151 8.26 -3.66 -8.22
CA LEU A 151 7.81 -4.88 -8.90
C LEU A 151 6.52 -4.63 -9.69
N THR A 152 6.57 -4.93 -10.99
CA THR A 152 5.38 -4.87 -11.86
C THR A 152 4.82 -6.27 -12.06
N PHE A 153 3.79 -6.60 -11.29
CA PHE A 153 3.11 -7.88 -11.44
C PHE A 153 2.09 -7.87 -12.57
N THR A 154 1.96 -8.99 -13.26
CA THR A 154 0.90 -9.24 -14.24
C THR A 154 -0.04 -10.34 -13.76
N LYS A 155 -1.34 -10.02 -13.73
CA LYS A 155 -2.42 -10.96 -13.41
C LYS A 155 -2.50 -12.10 -14.44
N GLN A 156 -2.62 -13.34 -13.97
CA GLN A 156 -2.72 -14.57 -14.77
C GLN A 156 -4.17 -14.97 -15.06
#